data_AF-A0A1V4R9K5-F1
#
_entry.id   AF-A0A1V4R9K5-F1
#
_cell.length_a   1.000
_cell.length_b   1.000
_cell.length_c   1.000
_cell.angle_alpha   90.00
_cell.angle_beta   90.00
_cell.angle_gamma   90.00
#
_symmetry.space_group_name_H-M   'P 1'
#
loop_
_entity.id
_entity.type
_entity.pdbx_description
1 polymer ?
#
loop_
_entity_poly.entity_id
_entity_poly.type
_entity_poly.pdbx_seq_one_letter_code
_entity_poly.pdbx_strand_id
1 'polypeptide(L)'
;MNKEWKKFLSLIGAFLVIYFLPFDTKPVSQALINGFTLLHEYAREHVLLCLVPAFFIAGAITVFVKKDAVLKLLGPKTKKWISYPIASVSGGILAVCSCTILPLFA
;
A
#
# COMPACT_ATOMS: atom_id res chain seq x y z
N MET A 1 11.91 -36.47 -3.63
CA MET A 1 13.13 -35.63 -3.54
C MET A 1 13.00 -34.74 -2.31
N ASN A 2 13.79 -35.01 -1.28
CA ASN A 2 13.50 -34.66 0.12
C ASN A 2 13.46 -33.14 0.38
N LYS A 3 12.50 -32.70 1.21
CA LYS A 3 12.24 -31.29 1.56
C LYS A 3 13.47 -30.60 2.18
N GLU A 4 14.29 -31.37 2.88
CA GLU A 4 15.54 -30.91 3.49
C GLU A 4 16.60 -30.54 2.46
N TRP A 5 16.65 -31.24 1.31
CA TRP A 5 17.65 -30.94 0.28
C TRP A 5 17.33 -29.64 -0.46
N LYS A 6 16.04 -29.29 -0.62
CA LYS A 6 15.63 -27.98 -1.13
C LYS A 6 15.98 -26.83 -0.16
N LYS A 7 15.86 -27.04 1.15
CA LYS A 7 16.32 -26.05 2.14
C LYS A 7 17.83 -25.84 2.06
N PHE A 8 18.58 -26.93 1.95
CA PHE A 8 20.04 -26.88 1.82
C PHE A 8 20.46 -26.14 0.54
N LEU A 9 19.81 -26.42 -0.59
CA LEU A 9 20.08 -25.75 -1.87
C LEU A 9 19.66 -24.27 -1.85
N SER A 10 18.57 -23.94 -1.16
CA SER A 10 18.15 -22.55 -0.94
C SER A 10 19.14 -21.77 -0.09
N LEU A 11 19.72 -22.40 0.94
CA LEU A 11 20.69 -21.77 1.83
C LEU A 11 22.03 -21.54 1.10
N ILE A 12 22.48 -22.52 0.33
CA ILE A 12 23.68 -22.41 -0.51
C ILE A 12 23.48 -21.37 -1.61
N GLY A 13 22.30 -21.32 -2.24
CA GLY A 13 21.97 -20.31 -3.24
C GLY A 13 21.98 -18.90 -2.67
N ALA A 14 21.37 -18.69 -1.49
CA ALA A 14 21.42 -17.40 -0.81
C ALA A 14 22.85 -16.99 -0.44
N PHE A 15 23.65 -17.93 0.08
CA PHE A 15 25.05 -17.69 0.42
C PHE A 15 25.90 -17.34 -0.80
N LEU A 16 25.70 -18.05 -1.92
CA LEU A 16 26.42 -17.81 -3.16
C LEU A 16 26.02 -16.46 -3.79
N VAL A 17 24.74 -16.07 -3.72
CA VAL A 17 24.27 -14.75 -4.17
C VAL A 17 24.90 -13.63 -3.35
N ILE A 18 24.98 -13.78 -2.03
CA ILE A 18 25.64 -12.80 -1.14
C ILE A 18 27.15 -12.78 -1.38
N TYR A 19 27.77 -13.93 -1.65
CA TYR A 19 29.21 -14.03 -1.94
C TYR A 19 29.57 -13.43 -3.32
N PHE A 20 28.70 -13.61 -4.32
CA PHE A 20 28.90 -13.01 -5.65
C PHE A 20 28.47 -11.55 -5.73
N LEU A 21 27.79 -11.01 -4.71
CA LEU A 21 27.48 -9.59 -4.62
C LEU A 21 28.80 -8.82 -4.38
N PRO A 22 29.32 -8.08 -5.37
CA PRO A 22 30.59 -7.39 -5.21
C PRO A 22 30.32 -6.06 -4.49
N PHE A 23 30.28 -6.12 -3.16
CA PHE A 23 30.07 -4.96 -2.28
C PHE A 23 31.14 -3.86 -2.45
N ASP A 24 32.26 -4.17 -3.09
CA ASP A 24 33.35 -3.23 -3.40
C ASP A 24 33.07 -2.37 -4.65
N THR A 25 32.06 -2.73 -5.45
CA THR A 25 31.70 -1.95 -6.63
C THR A 25 30.91 -0.70 -6.24
N LYS A 26 31.40 0.48 -6.69
CA LYS A 26 30.75 1.79 -6.53
C LYS A 26 29.21 1.77 -6.68
N PRO A 27 28.59 1.10 -7.68
CA PRO A 27 27.13 1.06 -7.81
C PRO A 27 26.41 0.35 -6.66
N VAL A 28 26.96 -0.71 -6.07
CA VAL A 28 26.28 -1.48 -5.01
C VAL A 28 26.30 -0.71 -3.68
N SER A 29 27.46 -0.14 -3.32
CA SER A 29 27.60 0.68 -2.11
C SER A 29 26.73 1.95 -2.18
N GLN A 30 26.71 2.63 -3.34
CA GLN A 30 25.87 3.81 -3.57
C GLN A 30 24.37 3.46 -3.56
N ALA A 31 23.95 2.33 -4.14
CA ALA A 31 22.55 1.90 -4.10
C ALA A 31 22.05 1.62 -2.68
N LEU A 32 22.89 1.02 -1.83
CA LEU A 32 22.56 0.77 -0.42
C LEU A 32 22.35 2.07 0.36
N ILE A 33 23.28 3.02 0.21
CA ILE A 33 23.24 4.31 0.91
C ILE A 33 22.05 5.15 0.40
N ASN A 34 21.88 5.25 -0.92
CA ASN A 34 20.77 5.99 -1.52
C ASN A 34 19.41 5.38 -1.16
N GLY A 35 19.30 4.05 -1.10
CA GLY A 35 18.08 3.36 -0.66
C GLY A 35 17.69 3.72 0.78
N PHE A 36 18.66 3.71 1.69
CA PHE A 36 18.43 4.11 3.09
C PHE A 36 18.11 5.60 3.24
N THR A 37 18.81 6.48 2.52
CA THR A 37 18.55 7.93 2.54
C THR A 37 17.16 8.25 2.02
N LEU A 38 16.73 7.63 0.90
CA LEU A 38 15.37 7.78 0.40
C LEU A 38 14.35 7.27 1.43
N LEU A 39 14.56 6.09 2.00
CA LEU A 39 13.63 5.54 2.99
C LEU A 39 13.49 6.45 4.22
N HIS A 40 14.59 7.03 4.69
CA HIS A 40 14.61 7.98 5.80
C HIS A 40 13.85 9.27 5.47
N GLU A 41 14.08 9.84 4.28
CA GLU A 41 13.34 11.02 3.79
C GLU A 41 11.84 10.76 3.66
N TYR A 42 11.46 9.63 3.05
CA TYR A 42 10.06 9.20 2.95
C TYR A 42 9.40 9.04 4.32
N ALA A 43 10.10 8.47 5.30
CA ALA A 43 9.58 8.29 6.65
C ALA A 43 9.40 9.60 7.41
N ARG A 44 10.31 10.57 7.21
CA ARG A 44 10.29 11.86 7.90
C ARG A 44 9.28 12.83 7.34
N GLU A 45 9.27 13.03 6.03
CA GLU A 45 8.44 14.07 5.41
C GLU A 45 7.12 13.50 4.89
N HIS A 46 7.17 12.35 4.23
CA HIS A 46 6.02 11.84 3.49
C HIS A 46 4.96 11.16 4.37
N VAL A 47 5.37 10.44 5.42
CA VAL A 47 4.42 9.77 6.33
C VAL A 47 3.65 10.81 7.16
N LEU A 48 4.34 11.79 7.75
CA LEU A 48 3.68 12.80 8.58
C LEU A 48 2.72 13.69 7.77
N LEU A 49 3.12 14.10 6.55
CA LEU A 49 2.29 14.92 5.69
C LEU A 49 1.12 14.18 5.04
N CYS A 50 1.20 12.86 4.87
CA CYS A 50 0.13 12.07 4.25
C CYS A 50 -0.84 11.48 5.29
N LEU A 51 -0.32 10.95 6.40
CA LEU A 51 -1.09 10.21 7.38
C LEU A 51 -2.04 11.11 8.19
N VAL A 52 -1.56 12.30 8.59
CA VAL A 52 -2.37 13.27 9.36
C VAL A 52 -3.61 13.72 8.59
N PRO A 53 -3.51 14.25 7.34
CA PRO A 53 -4.71 14.62 6.59
C PRO A 53 -5.56 13.40 6.22
N ALA A 54 -4.97 12.23 5.92
CA ALA A 54 -5.73 11.03 5.63
C ALA A 54 -6.62 10.59 6.82
N PHE A 55 -6.11 10.62 8.06
CA PHE A 55 -6.89 10.30 9.26
C PHE A 55 -8.01 11.31 9.51
N PHE A 56 -7.76 12.62 9.30
CA PHE A 56 -8.80 13.64 9.43
C PHE A 56 -9.91 13.47 8.40
N ILE A 57 -9.57 13.19 7.14
CA ILE A 57 -10.54 12.95 6.07
C ILE A 57 -11.35 11.68 6.37
N ALA A 58 -10.70 10.60 6.78
CA ALA A 58 -11.38 9.36 7.16
C ALA A 58 -12.35 9.59 8.33
N GLY A 59 -11.94 10.32 9.36
CA GLY A 59 -12.79 10.68 10.50
C GLY A 59 -13.98 11.57 10.10
N ALA A 60 -13.79 12.50 9.15
CA ALA A 60 -14.90 13.28 8.61
C ALA A 60 -15.89 12.40 7.86
N ILE A 61 -15.40 11.52 6.97
CA ILE A 61 -16.26 10.62 6.18
C ILE A 61 -17.09 9.71 7.09
N THR A 62 -16.51 9.15 8.16
CA THR A 62 -17.25 8.26 9.08
C THR A 62 -18.37 8.98 9.85
N VAL A 63 -18.22 10.28 10.13
CA VAL A 63 -19.25 11.09 10.80
C VAL A 63 -20.34 11.56 9.81
N PHE A 64 -19.96 11.92 8.59
CA PHE A 64 -20.90 12.49 7.61
C PHE A 64 -21.61 11.43 6.75
N VAL A 65 -21.03 10.24 6.56
CA VAL A 65 -21.63 9.19 5.73
C VAL A 65 -22.58 8.31 6.55
N LYS A 66 -23.88 8.52 6.36
CA LYS A 66 -24.93 7.69 6.95
C LYS A 66 -25.09 6.36 6.19
N LYS A 67 -25.11 5.25 6.93
CA LYS A 67 -25.29 3.88 6.38
C LYS A 67 -26.55 3.75 5.51
N ASP A 68 -27.65 4.40 5.89
CA ASP A 68 -28.90 4.43 5.10
C ASP A 68 -28.73 5.06 3.71
N ALA A 69 -27.92 6.12 3.59
CA ALA A 69 -27.66 6.75 2.30
C ALA A 69 -26.82 5.83 1.39
N VAL A 70 -25.86 5.09 1.97
CA VAL A 70 -25.06 4.10 1.23
C VAL A 70 -25.95 2.96 0.74
N LEU A 71 -26.83 2.43 1.58
CA LEU A 71 -27.76 1.36 1.18
C LEU A 71 -28.80 1.83 0.16
N LYS A 72 -29.16 3.13 0.15
CA LYS A 72 -30.05 3.71 -0.85
C LYS A 72 -29.40 3.89 -2.23
N LEU A 73 -28.08 4.15 -2.29
CA LEU A 73 -27.35 4.36 -3.55
C LEU A 73 -26.59 3.12 -4.06
N LEU A 74 -26.11 2.25 -3.17
CA LEU A 74 -25.32 1.04 -3.50
C LEU A 74 -26.04 -0.26 -3.10
N GLY A 75 -27.24 -0.20 -2.54
CA GLY A 75 -27.97 -1.40 -2.12
C GLY A 75 -28.46 -2.26 -3.29
N PRO A 76 -28.81 -3.53 -3.02
CA PRO A 76 -29.16 -4.52 -4.04
C PRO A 76 -30.43 -4.19 -4.84
N LYS A 77 -31.27 -3.26 -4.35
CA LYS A 77 -32.48 -2.79 -5.05
C LYS A 77 -32.23 -1.58 -5.97
N THR A 78 -31.00 -1.06 -6.05
CA THR A 78 -30.68 0.16 -6.80
C THR A 78 -30.40 -0.14 -8.28
N LYS A 79 -30.90 0.71 -9.18
CA LYS A 79 -30.67 0.55 -10.62
C LYS A 79 -29.17 0.74 -10.93
N LYS A 80 -28.60 -0.17 -11.74
CA LYS A 80 -27.18 -0.18 -12.12
C LYS A 80 -26.68 1.15 -12.70
N TRP A 81 -27.55 1.85 -13.42
CA TRP A 81 -27.24 3.13 -14.06
C TRP A 81 -26.96 4.28 -13.06
N ILE A 82 -27.49 4.17 -11.83
CA ILE A 82 -27.27 5.16 -10.77
C ILE A 82 -26.09 4.71 -9.89
N SER A 83 -25.99 3.42 -9.59
CA SER A 83 -24.90 2.89 -8.75
C SER A 83 -23.52 3.05 -9.40
N TYR A 84 -23.42 2.85 -10.72
CA TYR A 84 -22.14 2.88 -11.44
C TYR A 84 -21.41 4.24 -11.41
N PRO A 85 -22.04 5.38 -11.75
CA PRO A 85 -21.36 6.68 -11.70
C PRO A 85 -21.01 7.09 -10.27
N ILE A 86 -21.90 6.85 -9.31
CA ILE A 86 -21.63 7.16 -7.90
C ILE A 86 -20.44 6.35 -7.36
N ALA A 87 -20.35 5.06 -7.71
CA ALA A 87 -19.22 4.21 -7.29
C ALA A 87 -17.89 4.65 -7.93
N SER A 88 -17.92 5.10 -9.19
CA SER A 88 -16.72 5.58 -9.88
C SER A 88 -16.21 6.91 -9.30
N VAL A 89 -17.11 7.85 -9.04
CA VAL A 89 -16.74 9.16 -8.47
C VAL A 89 -16.28 9.01 -7.02
N SER A 90 -16.99 8.25 -6.20
CA SER A 90 -16.56 8.00 -4.81
C SER A 90 -15.27 7.20 -4.75
N GLY A 91 -15.11 6.18 -5.62
CA GLY A 91 -13.88 5.42 -5.76
C GLY A 91 -12.69 6.27 -6.20
N GLY A 92 -12.89 7.22 -7.13
CA GLY A 92 -11.84 8.15 -7.55
C GLY A 92 -11.37 9.08 -6.42
N ILE A 93 -12.31 9.60 -5.63
CA ILE A 93 -12.02 10.47 -4.48
C ILE A 93 -11.29 9.68 -3.38
N LEU A 94 -11.63 8.41 -3.17
CA LEU A 94 -11.05 7.55 -2.13
C LEU A 94 -9.70 6.93 -2.55
N ALA A 95 -9.51 6.66 -3.84
CA ALA A 95 -8.28 6.11 -4.38
C ALA A 95 -7.13 7.14 -4.35
N VAL A 96 -7.45 8.43 -4.47
CA VAL A 96 -6.43 9.49 -4.49
C VAL A 96 -5.70 9.64 -3.14
N CYS A 97 -6.33 9.19 -2.04
CA CYS A 97 -5.82 9.34 -0.68
C CYS A 97 -5.43 8.02 0.00
N SER A 98 -5.61 6.87 -0.67
CA SER A 98 -5.46 5.56 -0.01
C SER A 98 -4.50 4.64 -0.74
N CYS A 99 -3.23 4.99 -0.74
CA CYS A 99 -2.18 4.11 -1.22
C CYS A 99 -2.00 2.81 -0.40
N THR A 100 -2.93 2.32 0.45
CA THR A 100 -3.07 0.89 0.94
C THR A 100 -3.79 0.68 2.29
N ILE A 101 -4.35 1.67 2.99
CA ILE A 101 -4.70 1.44 4.42
C ILE A 101 -6.17 1.58 4.79
N LEU A 102 -7.04 2.20 3.99
CA LEU A 102 -8.43 2.41 4.41
C LEU A 102 -9.27 1.11 4.26
N PRO A 103 -9.65 0.44 5.37
CA PRO A 103 -10.63 -0.62 5.31
C PRO A 103 -11.99 0.07 5.25
N LEU A 104 -12.42 0.39 4.03
CA LEU A 104 -13.72 1.03 3.79
C LEU A 104 -14.91 0.10 4.07
N PHE A 105 -14.66 -1.18 4.38
CA PHE A 105 -15.68 -2.21 4.64
C PHE A 105 -15.21 -3.31 5.60
N ALA A 106 -14.55 -2.95 6.71
CA ALA A 106 -14.46 -3.81 7.91
C ALA A 106 -15.44 -3.31 8.98
#